data_AF-A0A1Y2S718-F1
#
_entry.id   AF-A0A1Y2S718-F1
#
_cell.length_a   1.000
_cell.length_b   1.000
_cell.length_c   1.000
_cell.angle_alpha   90.00
_cell.angle_beta   90.00
_cell.angle_gamma   90.00
#
_symmetry.space_group_name_H-M   'P 1'
#
loop_
_entity.id
_entity.type
_entity.pdbx_description
1 polymer ?
#
loop_
_entity_poly.entity_id
_entity_poly.type
_entity_poly.pdbx_seq_one_letter_code
_entity_poly.pdbx_strand_id
1 'polypeptide(L)'
;MSLSNGSIATEIEVPGGSRITLSQPEEQPAQLIESLIDLFKQHKPVRRAFLVMAHDKNVDEKPNLLIGLEFSAILTDSELNFLIQEAGELACEYLDEDESVDFCLLDEKEGGISHYLIQHTQPFYQRKLGSWLRSTIPVVNQ
;
A
#
# COMPACT_ATOMS: atom_id res chain seq x y z
N MET A 1 -31.83 12.98 0.73
CA MET A 1 -30.62 13.64 0.21
C MET A 1 -29.60 12.54 -0.01
N SER A 2 -29.33 12.18 -1.26
CA SER A 2 -28.43 11.08 -1.61
C SER A 2 -27.01 11.61 -1.52
N LEU A 3 -26.24 11.16 -0.54
CA LEU A 3 -24.79 11.35 -0.55
C LEU A 3 -24.25 10.43 -1.65
N SER A 4 -23.94 11.01 -2.81
CA SER A 4 -23.05 10.36 -3.75
C SER A 4 -21.70 10.23 -3.04
N ASN A 5 -21.42 9.06 -2.46
CA ASN A 5 -20.06 8.67 -2.10
C ASN A 5 -19.27 8.57 -3.41
N GLY A 6 -18.78 9.70 -3.90
CA GLY A 6 -17.80 9.70 -4.98
C GLY A 6 -16.56 9.02 -4.44
N SER A 7 -16.07 8.00 -5.16
CA SER A 7 -14.73 7.46 -4.98
C SER A 7 -13.74 8.63 -4.90
N ILE A 8 -13.10 8.81 -3.74
CA ILE A 8 -12.12 9.87 -3.56
C ILE A 8 -10.88 9.45 -4.34
N ALA A 9 -10.65 10.11 -5.48
CA ALA A 9 -9.46 9.94 -6.30
C ALA A 9 -8.58 11.18 -6.15
N THR A 10 -7.26 10.99 -6.09
CA THR A 10 -6.25 12.05 -6.01
C THR A 10 -5.25 11.88 -7.14
N GLU A 11 -4.89 12.97 -7.79
CA GLU A 11 -3.89 12.94 -8.84
C GLU A 11 -2.55 13.44 -8.29
N ILE A 12 -1.49 12.69 -8.60
CA ILE A 12 -0.13 13.00 -8.19
C ILE A 12 0.76 13.12 -9.42
N GLU A 13 1.69 14.07 -9.38
CA GLU A 13 2.75 14.18 -10.38
C GLU A 13 3.92 13.31 -9.95
N VAL A 14 4.41 12.48 -10.87
CA VAL A 14 5.59 11.62 -10.66
C VAL A 14 6.79 12.15 -11.45
N PRO A 15 8.04 11.77 -11.09
CA PRO A 15 9.22 12.20 -11.82
C PRO A 15 9.09 11.95 -13.33
N GLY A 16 9.34 13.00 -14.13
CA GLY A 16 9.13 12.96 -15.59
C GLY A 16 7.87 13.69 -16.06
N GLY A 17 7.04 14.21 -15.15
CA GLY A 17 5.84 15.00 -15.47
C GLY A 17 4.60 14.16 -15.81
N SER A 18 4.69 12.82 -15.71
CA SER A 18 3.50 11.96 -15.78
C SER A 18 2.60 12.16 -14.57
N ARG A 19 1.32 11.87 -14.74
CA ARG A 19 0.30 12.02 -13.69
C ARG A 19 -0.34 10.66 -13.41
N ILE A 20 -0.30 10.24 -12.15
CA ILE A 20 -0.94 9.01 -11.69
C ILE A 20 -2.17 9.38 -10.88
N THR A 21 -3.29 8.72 -11.17
CA THR A 21 -4.50 8.81 -10.34
C THR A 21 -4.47 7.70 -9.30
N LEU A 22 -4.57 8.07 -8.02
CA LEU A 22 -4.71 7.14 -6.90
C LEU A 22 -6.14 7.19 -6.36
N SER A 23 -6.77 6.03 -6.17
CA SER A 23 -8.11 5.93 -5.60
C SER A 23 -8.25 4.70 -4.70
N GLN A 24 -9.34 4.62 -3.95
CA GLN A 24 -9.69 3.40 -3.24
C GLN A 24 -10.29 2.37 -4.22
N PRO A 25 -10.05 1.05 -4.03
CA PRO A 25 -10.78 0.01 -4.74
C PRO A 25 -12.29 0.11 -4.46
N GLU A 26 -13.12 -0.07 -5.48
CA GLU A 26 -14.58 -0.12 -5.32
C GLU A 26 -15.00 -1.33 -4.47
N GLU A 27 -14.35 -2.47 -4.71
CA GLU A 27 -14.46 -3.69 -3.92
C GLU A 27 -13.10 -4.03 -3.30
N GLN A 28 -13.07 -4.31 -2.00
CA GLN A 28 -11.83 -4.65 -1.30
C GLN A 28 -11.51 -6.14 -1.52
N PRO A 29 -10.29 -6.49 -1.98
CA PRO A 29 -9.88 -7.87 -2.22
C PRO A 29 -9.56 -8.57 -0.88
N ALA A 30 -10.61 -8.95 -0.15
CA ALA A 30 -10.51 -9.39 1.25
C ALA A 30 -9.56 -10.60 1.44
N GLN A 31 -9.62 -11.58 0.54
CA GLN A 31 -8.79 -12.79 0.64
C GLN A 31 -7.31 -12.46 0.42
N LEU A 32 -6.98 -11.63 -0.57
CA LEU A 32 -5.62 -11.13 -0.81
C LEU A 32 -5.10 -10.37 0.42
N ILE A 33 -5.93 -9.47 0.97
CA ILE A 33 -5.58 -8.67 2.16
C ILE A 33 -5.29 -9.57 3.36
N GLU A 34 -6.15 -10.55 3.63
CA GLU A 34 -5.97 -11.50 4.75
C GLU A 34 -4.68 -12.31 4.61
N SER A 35 -4.42 -12.84 3.41
CA SER A 35 -3.21 -13.61 3.11
C SER A 35 -1.94 -12.78 3.25
N LEU A 36 -1.93 -11.55 2.73
CA LEU A 36 -0.81 -10.62 2.90
C LEU A 36 -0.60 -10.22 4.36
N ILE A 37 -1.67 -10.03 5.14
CA ILE A 37 -1.56 -9.78 6.58
C ILE A 37 -0.84 -10.94 7.27
N ASP A 38 -1.17 -12.18 6.94
CA ASP A 38 -0.55 -13.37 7.52
C ASP A 38 0.91 -13.53 7.10
N LEU A 39 1.24 -13.22 5.85
CA LEU A 39 2.63 -13.11 5.38
C LEU A 39 3.39 -12.03 6.16
N PHE A 40 2.88 -10.80 6.22
CA PHE A 40 3.57 -9.67 6.83
C PHE A 40 3.75 -9.80 8.34
N LYS A 41 2.90 -10.57 9.04
CA LYS A 41 3.14 -10.91 10.46
C LYS A 41 4.47 -11.63 10.65
N GLN A 42 4.84 -12.52 9.72
CA GLN A 42 6.07 -13.31 9.75
C GLN A 42 7.30 -12.45 9.41
N HIS A 43 7.13 -11.43 8.57
CA HIS A 43 8.18 -10.50 8.16
C HIS A 43 8.28 -9.29 9.10
N LYS A 44 9.07 -9.45 10.18
CA LYS A 44 9.24 -8.47 11.27
C LYS A 44 9.46 -7.01 10.82
N PRO A 45 10.27 -6.74 9.77
CA PRO A 45 10.54 -5.37 9.36
C PRO A 45 9.33 -4.64 8.75
N VAL A 46 8.31 -5.34 8.24
CA VAL A 46 7.10 -4.69 7.70
C VAL A 46 6.35 -3.99 8.85
N ARG A 47 6.27 -2.66 8.78
CA ARG A 47 5.64 -1.78 9.78
C ARG A 47 4.20 -1.48 9.41
N ARG A 48 3.96 -1.03 8.18
CA ARG A 48 2.63 -0.74 7.63
C ARG A 48 2.54 -1.23 6.19
N ALA A 49 1.35 -1.65 5.77
CA ALA A 49 1.02 -1.87 4.36
C ALA A 49 -0.30 -1.17 4.01
N PHE A 50 -0.34 -0.60 2.82
CA PHE A 50 -1.45 0.20 2.29
C PHE A 50 -1.89 -0.37 0.95
N LEU A 51 -3.17 -0.21 0.61
CA LEU A 51 -3.73 -0.67 -0.65
C LEU A 51 -4.51 0.48 -1.31
N VAL A 52 -4.24 0.71 -2.59
CA VAL A 52 -4.98 1.65 -3.45
C VAL A 52 -5.06 1.09 -4.87
N MET A 53 -5.91 1.70 -5.70
CA MET A 53 -5.81 1.61 -7.15
C MET A 53 -4.88 2.72 -7.65
N ALA A 54 -4.00 2.41 -8.60
CA ALA A 54 -3.15 3.36 -9.29
C ALA A 54 -3.41 3.30 -10.80
N HIS A 55 -3.55 4.46 -11.44
CA HIS A 55 -3.78 4.55 -12.88
C HIS A 55 -2.89 5.60 -13.53
N ASP A 56 -1.93 5.18 -14.35
CA ASP A 56 -1.32 6.05 -15.35
C ASP A 56 -2.06 5.87 -16.68
N LYS A 57 -2.91 6.84 -17.03
CA LYS A 57 -3.73 6.80 -18.25
C LYS A 57 -2.93 6.80 -19.55
N ASN A 58 -1.63 7.08 -19.50
CA ASN A 58 -0.76 7.06 -20.67
C ASN A 58 -0.09 5.69 -20.87
N VAL A 59 -0.11 4.83 -19.85
CA VAL A 59 0.58 3.53 -19.82
C VAL A 59 -0.43 2.40 -19.72
N ASP A 60 -1.39 2.51 -18.81
CA ASP A 60 -2.32 1.44 -18.45
C ASP A 60 -3.72 1.66 -19.04
N GLU A 61 -4.32 0.59 -19.55
CA GLU A 61 -5.72 0.60 -20.00
C GLU A 61 -6.69 0.75 -18.83
N LYS A 62 -6.40 0.08 -17.71
CA LYS A 62 -7.19 0.07 -16.47
C LYS A 62 -6.29 0.40 -15.27
N PRO A 63 -6.86 0.88 -14.14
CA PRO A 63 -6.13 0.99 -12.88
C PRO A 63 -5.65 -0.37 -12.38
N ASN A 64 -4.44 -0.44 -11.83
CA ASN A 64 -3.87 -1.63 -11.19
C ASN A 64 -3.93 -1.51 -9.67
N LEU A 65 -3.93 -2.63 -8.95
CA LEU A 65 -3.76 -2.62 -7.50
C LEU A 65 -2.33 -2.23 -7.15
N LEU A 66 -2.14 -1.34 -6.19
CA LEU A 66 -0.84 -0.94 -5.68
C LEU A 66 -0.76 -1.15 -4.18
N ILE A 67 0.23 -1.94 -3.76
CA ILE A 67 0.55 -2.18 -2.36
C ILE A 67 1.80 -1.38 -1.98
N GLY A 68 1.61 -0.41 -1.09
CA GLY A 68 2.71 0.33 -0.50
C GLY A 68 3.21 -0.33 0.79
N LEU A 69 4.50 -0.63 0.86
CA LEU A 69 5.14 -1.22 2.03
C LEU A 69 6.05 -0.23 2.74
N GLU A 70 5.81 -0.04 4.03
CA GLU A 70 6.68 0.74 4.90
C GLU A 70 7.40 -0.18 5.88
N PHE A 71 8.72 -0.02 6.00
CA PHE A 71 9.57 -0.82 6.89
C PHE A 71 10.04 -0.05 8.11
N SER A 72 10.20 -0.75 9.25
CA SER A 72 10.80 -0.17 10.46
C SER A 72 12.33 -0.20 10.48
N ALA A 73 12.96 -0.85 9.49
CA ALA A 73 14.40 -1.00 9.37
C ALA A 73 14.81 -1.04 7.90
N ILE A 74 16.06 -0.68 7.62
CA ILE A 74 16.65 -0.86 6.29
C ILE A 74 16.87 -2.36 6.07
N LEU A 75 16.32 -2.87 4.98
CA LEU A 75 16.53 -4.24 4.52
C LEU A 75 17.76 -4.31 3.61
N THR A 76 18.41 -5.47 3.57
CA THR A 76 19.30 -5.81 2.46
C THR A 76 18.49 -6.07 1.19
N ASP A 77 19.09 -5.87 0.02
CA ASP A 77 18.44 -6.15 -1.27
C ASP A 77 17.91 -7.59 -1.35
N SER A 78 18.63 -8.55 -0.76
CA SER A 78 18.19 -9.96 -0.74
C SER A 78 16.95 -10.18 0.13
N GLU A 79 16.87 -9.56 1.31
CA GLU A 79 15.69 -9.68 2.18
C GLU A 79 14.47 -9.02 1.55
N LEU A 80 14.69 -7.85 0.93
CA LEU A 80 13.65 -7.13 0.21
C LEU A 80 13.14 -7.94 -0.98
N ASN A 81 14.03 -8.42 -1.85
CA ASN A 81 13.64 -9.19 -3.03
C ASN A 81 12.90 -10.48 -2.64
N PHE A 82 13.35 -11.16 -1.58
CA PHE A 82 12.67 -12.34 -1.07
C PHE A 82 11.24 -12.03 -0.63
N LEU A 83 11.04 -10.96 0.15
CA LEU A 83 9.71 -10.55 0.59
C LEU A 83 8.81 -10.15 -0.58
N ILE A 84 9.30 -9.34 -1.51
CA ILE A 84 8.51 -8.91 -2.68
C ILE A 84 8.13 -10.09 -3.56
N GLN A 85 9.07 -11.03 -3.78
CA GLN A 85 8.78 -12.26 -4.53
C GLN A 85 7.70 -13.10 -3.82
N GLU A 86 7.85 -13.35 -2.52
CA GLU A 86 6.88 -14.15 -1.76
C GLU A 86 5.49 -13.49 -1.72
N ALA A 87 5.43 -12.16 -1.58
CA ALA A 87 4.18 -11.41 -1.63
C ALA A 87 3.53 -11.44 -3.02
N GLY A 88 4.33 -11.36 -4.08
CA GLY A 88 3.86 -11.46 -5.47
C GLY A 88 3.33 -12.85 -5.80
N GLU A 89 4.08 -13.90 -5.44
CA GLU A 89 3.64 -15.30 -5.63
C GLU A 89 2.33 -15.57 -4.89
N LEU A 90 2.21 -15.11 -3.64
CA LEU A 90 0.98 -15.21 -2.87
C LEU A 90 -0.17 -14.44 -3.53
N ALA A 91 0.09 -13.24 -4.07
CA ALA A 91 -0.96 -12.43 -4.67
C ALA A 91 -1.54 -13.06 -5.95
N CYS A 92 -0.70 -13.72 -6.76
CA CYS A 92 -1.13 -14.44 -7.96
C CYS A 92 -2.19 -15.52 -7.69
N GLU A 93 -2.33 -16.02 -6.45
CA GLU A 93 -3.40 -16.97 -6.09
C GLU A 93 -4.79 -16.34 -6.03
N TYR A 94 -4.88 -15.01 -5.96
CA TYR A 94 -6.12 -14.25 -5.73
C TYR A 94 -6.48 -13.27 -6.85
N LEU A 95 -5.67 -13.20 -7.90
CA LEU A 95 -5.86 -12.30 -9.04
C LEU A 95 -6.39 -13.06 -10.25
N ASP A 96 -7.33 -12.44 -10.97
CA ASP A 96 -7.76 -12.94 -12.28
C ASP A 96 -6.66 -12.73 -13.35
N GLU A 97 -6.80 -13.38 -14.51
CA GLU A 97 -5.77 -13.35 -15.58
C GLU A 97 -5.45 -11.93 -16.11
N ASP A 98 -6.39 -10.99 -16.03
CA ASP A 98 -6.21 -9.59 -16.44
C ASP A 98 -5.98 -8.62 -15.28
N GLU A 99 -5.87 -9.12 -14.04
CA GLU A 99 -5.55 -8.31 -12.87
C GLU A 99 -4.05 -8.35 -12.56
N SER A 100 -3.56 -7.26 -12.01
CA SER A 100 -2.17 -7.16 -11.56
C SER A 100 -2.07 -6.41 -10.25
N VAL A 101 -1.01 -6.71 -9.51
CA VAL A 101 -0.63 -5.99 -8.30
C VAL A 101 0.81 -5.51 -8.39
N ASP A 102 0.99 -4.22 -8.16
CA ASP A 102 2.29 -3.59 -8.04
C ASP A 102 2.66 -3.45 -6.56
N PHE A 103 3.95 -3.53 -6.27
CA PHE A 103 4.50 -3.23 -4.96
C PHE A 103 5.44 -2.03 -5.03
N CYS A 104 5.27 -1.08 -4.11
CA CYS A 104 6.19 0.03 -3.94
C CYS A 104 6.67 0.13 -2.49
N LEU A 105 7.89 0.63 -2.32
CA LEU A 105 8.46 0.87 -0.99
C LEU A 105 8.20 2.33 -0.63
N LEU A 106 7.77 2.56 0.61
CA LEU A 106 7.42 3.88 1.10
C LEU A 106 8.55 4.46 1.93
N ASP A 107 8.92 5.70 1.62
CA ASP A 107 9.80 6.53 2.44
C ASP A 107 9.02 7.76 2.93
N GLU A 108 8.97 7.95 4.25
CA GLU A 108 8.31 9.10 4.89
C GLU A 108 8.88 10.46 4.45
N LYS A 109 10.10 10.48 3.89
CA LYS A 109 10.76 11.68 3.38
C LYS A 109 10.40 12.01 1.93
N GLU A 110 9.76 11.09 1.22
CA GLU A 110 9.40 11.26 -0.18
C GLU A 110 7.99 11.83 -0.36
N GLY A 111 7.82 12.65 -1.40
CA GLY A 111 6.52 13.16 -1.83
C GLY A 111 5.70 12.13 -2.62
N GLY A 112 4.73 12.59 -3.40
CA GLY A 112 4.00 11.76 -4.36
C GLY A 112 3.25 10.59 -3.71
N ILE A 113 3.48 9.37 -4.20
CA ILE A 113 2.81 8.13 -3.74
C ILE A 113 3.06 7.90 -2.25
N SER A 114 4.32 8.00 -1.80
CA SER A 114 4.71 7.80 -0.39
C SER A 114 3.93 8.73 0.53
N HIS A 115 3.89 10.02 0.22
CA HIS A 115 3.14 11.01 0.99
C HIS A 115 1.64 10.70 1.01
N TYR A 116 1.03 10.41 -0.14
CA TYR A 116 -0.39 10.11 -0.22
C TYR A 116 -0.78 8.89 0.62
N LEU A 117 -0.06 7.77 0.47
CA LEU A 117 -0.36 6.54 1.20
C LEU A 117 -0.18 6.73 2.70
N ILE A 118 0.90 7.38 3.13
CA ILE A 118 1.21 7.53 4.56
C ILE A 118 0.25 8.51 5.27
N GLN A 119 -0.14 9.60 4.61
CA GLN A 119 -0.89 10.70 5.24
C GLN A 119 -2.40 10.66 4.97
N HIS A 120 -2.83 10.05 3.86
CA HIS A 120 -4.22 10.13 3.39
C HIS A 120 -4.89 8.77 3.20
N THR A 121 -4.18 7.67 3.47
CA THR A 121 -4.73 6.31 3.34
C THR A 121 -4.62 5.53 4.65
N GLN A 122 -5.66 4.78 4.99
CA GLN A 122 -5.61 3.88 6.13
C GLN A 122 -4.82 2.61 5.76
N PRO A 123 -3.83 2.19 6.57
CA PRO A 123 -3.14 0.94 6.31
C PRO A 123 -4.06 -0.25 6.58
N PHE A 124 -4.07 -1.24 5.69
CA PHE A 124 -4.77 -2.52 5.93
C PHE A 124 -3.98 -3.41 6.91
N TYR A 125 -2.66 -3.24 6.97
CA TYR A 125 -1.80 -3.88 7.93
C TYR A 125 -0.99 -2.84 8.69
N GLN A 126 -1.00 -2.93 10.02
CA GLN A 126 -0.08 -2.17 10.87
C GLN A 126 0.44 -3.07 11.98
N ARG A 127 1.76 -3.23 12.02
CA ARG A 127 2.43 -3.98 13.07
C ARG A 127 2.15 -3.29 14.41
N LYS A 128 1.52 -4.02 15.34
CA LYS A 128 1.28 -3.54 16.70
C LYS A 128 2.62 -3.39 17.40
N LEU A 129 2.98 -2.15 17.75
CA LEU A 129 4.05 -1.93 18.72
C LEU A 129 3.63 -2.58 20.05
N GLY A 130 4.55 -3.32 20.68
CA GLY A 130 4.33 -3.92 21.99
C GLY A 130 3.86 -2.88 23.00
N SER A 131 3.09 -3.31 24.01
CA SER A 131 2.44 -2.44 25.01
C SER A 131 3.34 -1.40 25.68
N TRP A 132 4.66 -1.60 25.65
CA TRP A 132 5.68 -0.73 26.22
C TRP A 132 5.84 0.64 25.50
N LEU A 133 5.46 0.76 24.22
CA LEU A 133 5.61 2.02 23.46
C LEU A 133 4.36 2.92 23.44
N ARG A 134 3.20 2.41 23.89
CA ARG A 134 1.95 3.22 23.93
C ARG A 134 2.01 4.35 24.96
N SER A 135 2.88 4.25 25.96
CA SER A 135 3.07 5.26 27.00
C SER A 135 4.02 6.40 26.59
N THR A 136 4.72 6.29 25.46
CA THR A 136 5.79 7.22 25.08
C THR A 136 5.56 8.00 23.78
N ILE A 137 4.49 7.71 23.04
CA ILE A 137 4.16 8.43 21.80
C ILE A 137 2.81 9.14 21.97
N PRO A 138 2.74 10.47 21.91
CA PRO A 138 1.47 11.18 21.95
C PRO A 138 0.68 10.83 20.69
N VAL A 139 -0.53 10.28 20.89
CA VAL A 139 -1.49 10.07 19.81
C VAL A 139 -2.04 11.44 19.44
N VAL A 140 -1.62 11.97 18.29
CA VAL A 140 -2.26 13.15 17.69
C VAL A 140 -3.39 12.63 16.81
N ASN A 141 -4.60 12.61 17.35
CA ASN A 141 -5.80 12.53 16.52
C ASN A 141 -6.08 13.97 16.06
N GLN A 142 -5.98 14.23 14.75
CA GLN A 142 -6.60 15.39 14.10
C GLN A 142 -7.61 14.88 13.08
#